data_AF-A0A967YSF4-F1
#
_entry.id   AF-A0A967YSF4-F1
#
_cell.length_a   1.000
_cell.length_b   1.000
_cell.length_c   1.000
_cell.angle_alpha   90.00
_cell.angle_beta   90.00
_cell.angle_gamma   90.00
#
_symmetry.space_group_name_H-M   'P 1'
#
loop_
_entity.id
_entity.type
_entity.pdbx_description
1 polymer ?
#
loop_
_entity_poly.entity_id
_entity_poly.type
_entity_poly.pdbx_seq_one_letter_code
_entity_poly.pdbx_strand_id
1 'polypeptide(L)' 'MKKIKSAALERKKEVVIALENFGLNLYEQMEKGVFPSIKMPSRSIENIYYSPELRQYVLGERTVRRSARNIRHI' A
#
# COMPACT_ATOMS: atom_id res chain seq x y z
N MET A 1 0.33 -2.00 -30.99
CA MET A 1 1.15 -2.70 -29.96
C MET A 1 2.24 -1.84 -29.30
N LYS A 2 2.92 -0.90 -29.98
CA LYS A 2 3.99 -0.06 -29.38
C LYS A 2 3.56 0.81 -28.18
N LYS A 3 2.37 1.44 -28.23
CA LYS A 3 1.83 2.32 -27.15
C LYS A 3 1.56 1.62 -25.81
N ILE A 4 1.20 0.33 -25.83
CA ILE A 4 0.90 -0.43 -24.59
C ILE A 4 2.20 -0.78 -23.87
N LYS A 5 3.26 -1.13 -24.61
CA LYS A 5 4.58 -1.40 -24.04
C LYS A 5 5.20 -0.16 -23.37
N SER A 6 5.00 1.03 -23.94
CA SER A 6 5.49 2.27 -23.33
C SER A 6 4.75 2.64 -22.04
N ALA A 7 3.42 2.47 -21.99
CA ALA A 7 2.62 2.75 -20.79
C ALA A 7 2.97 1.81 -19.62
N ALA A 8 3.18 0.52 -19.90
CA ALA A 8 3.59 -0.45 -18.89
C ALA A 8 4.99 -0.16 -18.32
N LEU A 9 5.91 0.30 -19.17
CA LEU A 9 7.27 0.67 -18.75
C LEU A 9 7.26 1.88 -17.81
N GLU A 10 6.44 2.88 -18.10
CA GLU A 10 6.35 4.08 -17.26
C GLU A 10 5.74 3.76 -15.90
N ARG A 11 4.64 3.00 -15.87
CA ARG A 11 4.04 2.52 -14.63
C ARG A 11 5.01 1.69 -13.79
N LYS A 12 5.87 0.89 -14.43
CA LYS A 12 6.91 0.13 -13.71
C LYS A 12 7.89 1.08 -13.01
N LYS A 13 8.35 2.13 -13.69
CA LYS A 13 9.27 3.12 -13.07
C LYS A 13 8.61 3.82 -11.88
N GLU A 14 7.37 4.25 -12.03
CA GLU A 14 6.61 4.88 -10.94
C GLU A 14 6.52 3.96 -9.71
N VAL A 15 6.22 2.68 -9.94
CA VAL A 15 6.13 1.68 -8.85
C VAL A 15 7.48 1.47 -8.18
N VAL A 16 8.58 1.40 -8.94
CA VAL A 16 9.93 1.23 -8.37
C VAL A 16 10.30 2.42 -7.48
N ILE A 17 10.10 3.65 -7.97
CA ILE A 17 10.36 4.88 -7.20
C ILE A 17 9.51 4.91 -5.92
N ALA A 18 8.23 4.52 -6.01
CA ALA A 18 7.36 4.46 -4.84
C ALA A 18 7.84 3.43 -3.80
N LEU A 19 8.34 2.27 -4.24
CA LEU A 19 8.90 1.25 -3.35
C LEU A 19 10.22 1.68 -2.69
N GLU A 20 11.09 2.36 -3.43
CA GLU A 20 12.33 2.92 -2.90
C GLU A 20 12.05 3.97 -1.82
N ASN A 21 11.16 4.94 -2.11
CA ASN A 21 10.74 5.96 -1.15
C ASN A 21 10.06 5.35 0.08
N PHE A 22 9.26 4.30 -0.12
CA PHE A 22 8.66 3.55 0.96
C PHE A 22 9.72 2.91 1.86
N GLY A 23 10.76 2.30 1.29
CA GLY A 23 11.90 1.76 2.03
C GLY A 23 12.64 2.83 2.82
N LEU A 24 12.97 3.96 2.19
CA LEU A 24 13.64 5.10 2.83
C LEU A 24 12.85 5.60 4.05
N ASN A 25 11.53 5.76 3.93
CA ASN A 25 10.69 6.16 5.05
C ASN A 25 10.77 5.20 6.25
N LEU A 26 10.83 3.88 6.00
CA LEU A 26 10.99 2.89 7.06
C LEU A 26 12.37 2.99 7.72
N TYR A 27 13.43 3.19 6.93
CA TYR A 27 14.78 3.40 7.46
C TYR A 27 14.88 4.64 8.34
N GLU A 28 14.28 5.76 7.93
CA GLU A 28 14.22 6.97 8.77
C GLU A 28 13.50 6.72 10.11
N GLN A 29 12.43 5.92 10.12
CA GLN A 29 11.74 5.55 11.37
C GLN A 29 12.67 4.75 12.30
N MET A 30 13.46 3.82 11.74
CA MET A 30 14.42 3.02 12.50
C MET A 30 15.61 3.85 13.01
N GLU A 31 16.12 4.78 12.20
CA GLU A 31 17.20 5.70 12.60
C GLU A 31 16.77 6.57 13.79
N LYS A 32 15.49 6.95 13.84
CA LYS A 32 14.88 7.67 14.98
C LYS A 32 14.58 6.77 16.19
N GLY A 33 14.95 5.49 16.15
CA GLY A 33 14.71 4.52 17.23
C GLY A 33 13.24 4.10 17.41
N VAL A 34 12.39 4.32 16.39
CA VAL A 34 10.97 3.97 16.43
C VAL A 34 10.72 2.69 15.63
N PHE A 35 9.85 1.82 16.15
CA PHE A 35 9.42 0.63 15.41
C PHE A 35 8.77 1.03 14.08
N PRO A 36 9.21 0.43 12.94
CA PRO A 36 8.64 0.70 11.64
C PRO A 36 7.12 0.54 11.64
N SER A 37 6.44 1.48 11.00
CA SER A 37 4.99 1.46 10.88
C SER A 37 4.51 2.11 9.60
N ILE A 38 3.37 1.60 9.11
CA ILE A 38 2.76 2.01 7.85
C ILE A 38 1.26 2.17 8.01
N LYS A 39 0.66 3.02 7.19
CA LYS A 39 -0.79 3.15 7.05
C LYS A 39 -1.21 2.36 5.83
N MET A 40 -2.10 1.39 6.00
CA MET A 40 -2.64 0.59 4.90
C MET A 40 -4.15 0.67 4.86
N PRO A 41 -4.78 0.56 3.68
CA PRO A 41 -6.22 0.37 3.58
C PRO A 41 -6.69 -0.84 4.40
N SER A 42 -7.77 -0.65 5.16
CA SER A 42 -8.38 -1.70 5.99
C SER A 42 -9.09 -2.69 5.08
N ARG A 43 -8.69 -3.97 5.09
CA ARG A 43 -9.41 -5.03 4.36
C ARG A 43 -10.36 -5.82 5.26
N SER A 44 -10.92 -5.16 6.28
CA SER A 44 -12.01 -5.73 7.06
C SER A 44 -13.29 -5.81 6.23
N ILE A 45 -14.18 -6.76 6.55
CA ILE A 45 -15.47 -6.92 5.86
C ILE A 45 -16.28 -5.62 5.92
N GLU A 46 -16.24 -4.90 7.04
CA GLU A 46 -16.91 -3.61 7.20
C GLU A 46 -16.39 -2.49 6.28
N ASN A 47 -15.18 -2.63 5.72
CA ASN A 47 -14.62 -1.67 4.77
C ASN A 47 -14.71 -2.16 3.32
N ILE A 48 -15.37 -3.28 3.06
CA ILE A 48 -15.54 -3.82 1.71
C ILE A 48 -17.02 -3.78 1.38
N TYR A 49 -17.40 -3.03 0.35
CA TYR A 49 -18.79 -2.89 -0.06
C TYR A 49 -18.96 -3.15 -1.55
N TYR A 50 -20.13 -3.64 -1.92
CA TYR A 50 -20.47 -3.84 -3.32
C TYR A 50 -20.72 -2.49 -4.00
N SER A 51 -20.00 -2.20 -5.09
CA SER A 51 -20.27 -1.06 -5.96
C SER A 51 -21.23 -1.51 -7.07
N PRO A 52 -22.48 -0.99 -7.12
CA PRO A 52 -23.43 -1.33 -8.19
C PRO A 52 -22.97 -0.87 -9.58
N GLU A 53 -22.23 0.23 -9.64
CA GLU A 53 -21.69 0.81 -10.88
C GLU A 53 -20.64 -0.11 -11.51
N LEU A 54 -19.66 -0.55 -10.71
CA LEU A 54 -18.58 -1.41 -11.17
C LEU A 54 -18.93 -2.90 -11.13
N ARG A 55 -20.07 -3.24 -10.52
CA ARG A 55 -20.53 -4.62 -10.26
C ARG A 55 -19.49 -5.49 -9.57
N GLN A 56 -18.73 -4.89 -8.65
CA GLN A 56 -17.66 -5.55 -7.90
C GLN A 56 -17.59 -5.03 -6.47
N TYR A 57 -16.99 -5.82 -5.59
CA TYR A 57 -16.63 -5.35 -4.25
C TYR A 57 -15.43 -4.42 -4.33
N VAL A 58 -15.58 -3.24 -3.75
CA VAL A 58 -14.54 -2.22 -3.68
C VAL A 58 -14.12 -2.00 -2.23
N LEU A 59 -12.88 -1.56 -2.07
CA LEU A 59 -12.32 -1.21 -0.78
C LEU A 59 -12.70 0.24 -0.46
N GLY A 60 -13.22 0.47 0.74
CA GLY A 60 -13.51 1.81 1.25
C GLY A 60 -12.28 2.52 1.80
N GLU A 61 -12.52 3.75 2.27
CA GLU A 61 -11.47 4.68 2.70
C GLU A 61 -10.87 4.39 4.09
N ARG A 62 -11.43 3.41 4.84
CA ARG A 62 -10.89 3.12 6.17
C ARG A 62 -9.46 2.60 6.03
N THR A 63 -8.59 3.07 6.92
CA THR A 63 -7.18 2.71 6.95
C THR A 63 -6.79 2.24 8.35
N VAL A 64 -5.78 1.39 8.43
CA VAL A 64 -5.24 0.83 9.67
C VAL A 64 -3.73 1.06 9.72
N ARG A 65 -3.21 1.28 10.93
CA ARG A 65 -1.76 1.32 11.17
C ARG A 65 -1.25 -0.10 11.40
N ARG A 66 -0.23 -0.51 10.66
CA ARG A 66 0.55 -1.72 10.94
C ARG A 66 1.91 -1.32 11.47
N SER A 67 2.37 -2.01 12.50
CA SER A 67 3.67 -1.77 13.10
C SER A 67 4.40 -3.09 13.27
N ALA A 68 5.71 -3.07 13.02
CA ALA A 68 6.60 -4.19 13.25
C ALA A 68 6.70 -4.59 14.73
N ARG A 69 6.19 -3.77 15.67
CA ARG A 69 6.13 -4.10 17.10
C ARG A 69 5.17 -5.26 17.41
N ASN A 70 4.20 -5.55 16.54
CA ASN A 70 3.17 -6.54 16.82
C ASN A 70 3.65 -7.97 16.52
N ILE A 71 4.15 -8.66 17.56
CA ILE A 71 4.65 -10.04 17.48
C ILE A 71 3.50 -11.08 17.41
N ARG A 72 2.23 -10.70 17.65
CA ARG A 72 1.08 -11.65 17.59
C ARG A 72 0.83 -12.25 16.20
N HIS A 73 1.56 -11.78 15.19
CA HIS A 73 1.44 -12.19 13.80
C HIS A 73 2.66 -13.02 13.33
N ILE A 74 3.59 -13.34 14.24
CA ILE A 74 4.66 -14.34 14.08
C ILE A 74 4.20 -15.60 14.81
#